data_AF-A0A948UJR7-F1
#
_entry.id   AF-A0A948UJR7-F1
#
_cell.length_a   1.000
_cell.length_b   1.000
_cell.length_c   1.000
_cell.angle_alpha   90.00
_cell.angle_beta   90.00
_cell.angle_gamma   90.00
#
_symmetry.space_group_name_H-M   'P 1'
#
loop_
_entity.id
_entity.type
_entity.pdbx_description
1 polymer ?
#
loop_
_entity_poly.entity_id
_entity_poly.type
_entity_poly.pdbx_seq_one_letter_code
_entity_poly.pdbx_strand_id
1 'polypeptide(L)'
;MIRNTSKEWKGIRSPKGRHWRSDPAILEEWDKQGLIEWSSNGVPRKKIFVDERDGKKMQDIWEFKDPQYPDYPTEKNLDLLKFIVGASSNEGDLVLDCFCGSGTTLVAAQELNRNWIGIDKSEPAIKVAQKKLNSMPSSLFSKVEYEFLKG
;
A
#
# COMPACT_ATOMS: atom_id res chain seq x y z
N MET A 1 -16.57 7.24 24.24
CA MET A 1 -17.00 8.63 23.94
C MET A 1 -18.29 8.56 23.12
N ILE A 2 -19.41 9.03 23.66
CA ILE A 2 -20.73 8.96 22.99
C ILE A 2 -20.75 10.02 21.88
N ARG A 3 -20.89 9.60 20.62
CA ARG A 3 -20.97 10.51 19.46
C ARG A 3 -22.39 11.08 19.37
N ASN A 4 -22.53 12.41 19.46
CA ASN A 4 -23.82 13.10 19.36
C ASN A 4 -24.08 13.63 17.94
N THR A 5 -23.82 12.81 16.92
CA THR A 5 -23.90 13.18 15.50
C THR A 5 -25.31 13.51 15.01
N SER A 6 -26.35 13.19 15.79
CA SER A 6 -27.75 13.51 15.50
C SER A 6 -28.22 14.84 16.10
N LYS A 7 -27.36 15.53 16.88
CA LYS A 7 -27.71 16.83 17.47
C LYS A 7 -27.65 17.94 16.44
N GLU A 8 -28.47 18.96 16.68
CA GLU A 8 -28.47 20.20 15.91
C GLU A 8 -27.15 20.95 16.13
N TRP A 9 -26.67 21.62 15.07
CA TRP A 9 -25.48 22.46 15.13
C TRP A 9 -25.78 23.79 14.43
N LYS A 10 -25.54 24.92 15.11
CA LYS A 10 -25.87 26.28 14.63
C LYS A 10 -27.29 26.45 14.05
N GLY A 11 -28.29 25.87 14.72
CA GLY A 11 -29.69 25.97 14.28
C GLY A 11 -30.07 25.03 13.12
N ILE A 12 -29.13 24.21 12.65
CA ILE A 12 -29.28 23.37 11.46
C ILE A 12 -29.24 21.90 11.87
N ARG A 13 -30.19 21.13 11.34
CA ARG A 13 -30.21 19.67 11.48
C ARG A 13 -29.62 19.02 10.24
N SER A 14 -29.09 17.81 10.43
CA SER A 14 -28.68 16.99 9.29
C SER A 14 -29.86 16.75 8.34
N PRO A 15 -29.61 16.60 7.03
CA PRO A 15 -30.67 16.25 6.08
C PRO A 15 -31.48 15.03 6.53
N LYS A 16 -32.78 15.01 6.22
CA LYS A 16 -33.68 13.93 6.60
C LYS A 16 -33.10 12.56 6.22
N GLY A 17 -33.08 11.63 7.18
CA GLY A 17 -32.52 10.29 7.00
C GLY A 17 -30.99 10.20 7.09
N ARG A 18 -30.30 11.30 7.44
CA ARG A 18 -28.85 11.33 7.69
C ARG A 18 -28.54 11.92 9.06
N HIS A 19 -27.31 11.75 9.50
CA HIS A 19 -26.71 12.43 10.66
C HIS A 19 -25.44 13.17 10.21
N TRP A 20 -24.90 14.04 11.07
CA TRP A 20 -23.58 14.62 10.81
C TRP A 20 -22.50 13.53 10.75
N ARG A 21 -21.49 13.71 9.90
CA ARG A 21 -20.35 12.79 9.84
C ARG A 21 -19.47 12.88 11.10
N SER A 22 -19.49 14.03 11.76
CA SER A 22 -18.73 14.36 12.96
C SER A 22 -19.65 14.93 14.04
N ASP A 23 -19.23 14.87 15.29
CA ASP A 23 -19.94 15.51 16.41
C ASP A 23 -20.02 17.04 16.22
N PRO A 24 -21.12 17.71 16.61
CA PRO A 24 -21.22 19.17 16.58
C PRO A 24 -20.05 19.92 17.22
N ALA A 25 -19.44 19.38 18.28
CA ALA A 25 -18.25 20.00 18.87
C ALA A 25 -17.05 20.06 17.90
N ILE A 26 -16.89 19.02 17.08
CA ILE A 26 -15.85 18.97 16.04
C ILE A 26 -16.20 19.92 14.88
N LEU A 27 -17.48 20.02 14.53
CA LEU A 27 -17.94 20.98 13.52
C LEU A 27 -17.66 22.43 13.96
N GLU A 28 -17.91 22.76 15.22
CA GLU A 28 -17.61 24.08 15.79
C GLU A 28 -16.12 24.40 15.71
N GLU A 29 -15.26 23.43 16.02
CA GLU A 29 -13.81 23.62 15.92
C GLU A 29 -13.35 23.87 14.48
N TRP A 30 -13.85 23.09 13.51
CA TRP A 30 -13.53 23.30 12.10
C TRP A 30 -14.05 24.64 11.58
N ASP A 31 -15.22 25.10 12.05
CA ASP A 31 -15.77 26.40 11.67
C ASP A 31 -14.89 27.55 12.20
N LYS A 32 -14.44 27.46 13.46
CA LYS A 32 -13.47 28.41 14.05
C LYS A 32 -12.14 28.45 13.28
N GLN A 33 -11.71 27.30 12.76
CA GLN A 33 -10.49 27.17 11.95
C GLN A 33 -10.69 27.60 10.49
N GLY A 34 -11.90 28.03 10.09
CA GLY A 34 -12.21 28.41 8.69
C GLY A 34 -12.26 27.22 7.71
N LEU A 35 -12.28 25.99 8.23
CA LEU A 35 -12.29 24.73 7.47
C LEU A 35 -13.70 24.30 7.05
N ILE A 36 -14.73 25.12 7.30
CA ILE A 36 -16.10 24.86 6.83
C ILE A 36 -16.40 25.72 5.60
N GLU A 37 -16.95 25.08 4.59
CA GLU A 37 -17.63 25.69 3.45
C GLU A 37 -19.15 25.50 3.64
N TRP A 38 -19.90 26.59 3.51
CA TRP A 38 -21.35 26.57 3.58
C TRP A 38 -21.94 26.45 2.18
N SER A 39 -22.70 25.38 1.92
CA SER A 39 -23.42 25.27 0.64
C SER A 39 -24.58 26.27 0.57
N SER A 40 -25.11 26.51 -0.64
CA SER A 40 -26.28 27.40 -0.87
C SER A 40 -27.51 27.05 -0.04
N ASN A 41 -27.64 25.78 0.38
CA ASN A 41 -28.77 25.27 1.16
C ASN A 41 -28.45 25.21 2.66
N GLY A 42 -27.36 25.85 3.12
CA GLY A 42 -26.95 25.92 4.51
C GLY A 42 -26.31 24.64 5.06
N VAL A 43 -26.05 23.62 4.24
CA VAL A 43 -25.39 22.39 4.71
C VAL A 43 -23.87 22.60 4.76
N PRO A 44 -23.21 22.39 5.92
CA PRO A 44 -21.77 22.57 6.07
C PRO A 44 -20.97 21.42 5.44
N ARG A 45 -19.82 21.76 4.84
CA ARG A 45 -18.86 20.81 4.24
C ARG A 45 -17.47 21.12 4.77
N LYS A 46 -16.70 20.09 5.13
CA LYS A 46 -15.29 20.26 5.48
C LYS A 46 -14.49 20.56 4.20
N LYS A 47 -13.78 21.69 4.17
CA LYS A 47 -12.73 21.98 3.19
C LYS A 47 -11.60 20.97 3.39
N ILE A 48 -11.20 20.31 2.31
CA ILE A 48 -10.05 19.39 2.31
C ILE A 48 -9.12 19.94 1.23
N PHE A 49 -7.98 20.50 1.65
CA PHE A 49 -7.00 21.03 0.72
C PHE A 49 -6.24 19.90 0.03
N VAL A 50 -5.68 20.18 -1.15
CA VAL A 50 -5.06 19.16 -2.01
C VAL A 50 -3.75 18.65 -1.41
N ASP A 51 -2.99 19.54 -0.79
CA ASP A 51 -1.75 19.29 -0.04
C ASP A 51 -1.94 18.47 1.25
N GLU A 52 -3.14 18.48 1.83
CA GLU A 52 -3.50 17.66 3.00
C GLU A 52 -3.93 16.22 2.64
N ARG A 53 -4.02 15.86 1.35
CA ARG A 53 -4.41 14.52 0.95
C ARG A 53 -3.20 13.63 0.67
N ASP A 54 -3.02 12.63 1.51
CA ASP A 54 -2.21 11.42 1.23
C ASP A 54 -2.87 10.56 0.14
N GLY A 55 -3.01 11.12 -1.07
CA GLY A 55 -3.56 10.43 -2.24
C GLY A 55 -4.93 9.78 -2.02
N LYS A 56 -5.24 8.77 -2.85
CA LYS A 56 -6.35 7.86 -2.60
C LYS A 56 -5.83 6.70 -1.75
N LYS A 57 -6.55 6.35 -0.68
CA LYS A 57 -6.31 5.09 0.02
C LYS A 57 -6.39 3.93 -0.96
N MET A 58 -5.46 2.98 -0.84
CA MET A 58 -5.48 1.77 -1.65
C MET A 58 -6.82 1.04 -1.46
N GLN A 59 -7.39 0.53 -2.55
CA GLN A 59 -8.66 -0.19 -2.57
C GLN A 59 -8.45 -1.70 -2.49
N ASP A 60 -9.51 -2.49 -2.47
CA ASP A 60 -9.42 -3.96 -2.37
C ASP A 60 -9.06 -4.63 -3.72
N ILE A 61 -9.31 -3.95 -4.84
CA ILE A 61 -9.01 -4.44 -6.19
C ILE A 61 -7.78 -3.71 -6.70
N TRP A 62 -6.73 -4.46 -7.02
CA TRP A 62 -5.48 -3.94 -7.57
C TRP A 62 -5.33 -4.37 -9.03
N GLU A 63 -4.96 -3.42 -9.89
CA GLU A 63 -4.81 -3.64 -11.32
C GLU A 63 -3.32 -3.81 -11.68
N PHE A 64 -2.80 -5.02 -11.46
CA PHE A 64 -1.48 -5.43 -11.93
C PHE A 64 -1.62 -6.60 -12.88
N LYS A 65 -0.93 -6.54 -14.03
CA LYS A 65 -0.95 -7.61 -15.04
C LYS A 65 0.33 -8.42 -14.96
N ASP A 66 0.19 -9.74 -14.84
CA ASP A 66 1.34 -10.64 -14.91
C ASP A 66 2.06 -10.50 -16.28
N PRO A 67 3.38 -10.78 -16.35
CA PRO A 67 4.14 -10.61 -17.58
C PRO A 67 3.57 -11.43 -18.74
N GLN A 68 3.53 -10.85 -19.94
CA GLN A 68 3.02 -11.54 -21.14
C GLN A 68 3.92 -12.71 -21.57
N TYR A 69 5.24 -12.59 -21.34
CA TYR A 69 6.24 -13.58 -21.70
C TYR A 69 7.08 -13.93 -20.47
N PRO A 70 6.55 -14.74 -19.54
CA PRO A 70 7.24 -15.03 -18.31
C PRO A 70 8.35 -16.07 -18.52
N ASP A 71 9.44 -15.96 -17.76
CA ASP A 71 10.51 -16.97 -17.75
C ASP A 71 10.09 -18.26 -17.02
N TYR A 72 8.99 -18.20 -16.25
CA TYR A 72 8.39 -19.33 -15.54
C TYR A 72 6.85 -19.23 -15.55
N PRO A 73 6.11 -20.34 -15.73
CA PRO A 73 4.66 -20.29 -16.03
C PRO A 73 3.77 -19.49 -15.07
N THR A 74 4.16 -19.39 -13.79
CA THR A 74 3.36 -18.75 -12.73
C THR A 74 4.02 -17.48 -12.18
N GLU A 75 4.83 -16.81 -12.99
CA GLU A 75 5.51 -15.59 -12.61
C GLU A 75 4.54 -14.44 -12.33
N LYS A 76 4.70 -13.82 -11.17
CA LYS A 76 3.90 -12.66 -10.75
C LYS A 76 4.51 -11.35 -11.25
N ASN A 77 3.66 -10.34 -11.43
CA ASN A 77 4.08 -8.97 -11.72
C ASN A 77 5.02 -8.42 -10.63
N LEU A 78 6.16 -7.83 -11.04
CA LEU A 78 7.16 -7.30 -10.11
C LEU A 78 6.66 -6.09 -9.31
N ASP A 79 5.95 -5.17 -9.95
CA ASP A 79 5.45 -3.95 -9.32
C ASP A 79 4.36 -4.26 -8.27
N LEU A 80 3.55 -5.31 -8.51
CA LEU A 80 2.62 -5.84 -7.52
C LEU A 80 3.36 -6.28 -6.25
N LEU A 81 4.46 -7.02 -6.40
CA LEU A 81 5.21 -7.53 -5.25
C LEU A 81 5.99 -6.42 -4.56
N LYS A 82 6.54 -5.44 -5.29
CA LYS A 82 7.12 -4.23 -4.68
C LYS A 82 6.09 -3.45 -3.87
N PHE A 83 4.88 -3.32 -4.42
CA PHE A 83 3.78 -2.66 -3.73
C PHE A 83 3.46 -3.37 -2.41
N ILE A 84 3.28 -4.70 -2.43
CA ILE A 84 2.99 -5.49 -1.23
C ILE A 84 4.12 -5.41 -0.20
N VAL A 85 5.37 -5.61 -0.62
CA VAL A 85 6.54 -5.58 0.27
C VAL A 85 6.71 -4.20 0.88
N GLY A 86 6.65 -3.13 0.07
CA GLY A 86 6.80 -1.75 0.54
C GLY A 86 5.68 -1.32 1.49
N ALA A 87 4.47 -1.82 1.30
CA ALA A 87 3.35 -1.54 2.22
C ALA A 87 3.42 -2.34 3.53
N SER A 88 4.18 -3.44 3.56
CA SER A 88 4.19 -4.40 4.69
C SER A 88 5.52 -4.43 5.46
N SER A 89 6.53 -3.67 5.02
CA SER A 89 7.88 -3.69 5.60
C SER A 89 8.64 -2.39 5.36
N ASN A 90 9.63 -2.13 6.19
CA ASN A 90 10.58 -1.03 6.05
C ASN A 90 11.87 -1.52 5.37
N GLU A 91 12.72 -0.58 4.95
CA GLU A 91 14.08 -0.91 4.50
C GLU A 91 14.86 -1.66 5.59
N GLY A 92 15.65 -2.66 5.19
CA GLY A 92 16.40 -3.52 6.10
C GLY A 92 15.60 -4.66 6.76
N ASP A 93 14.27 -4.64 6.72
CA ASP A 93 13.44 -5.73 7.23
C ASP A 93 13.66 -7.04 6.44
N LEU A 94 13.31 -8.17 7.05
CA LEU A 94 13.40 -9.50 6.45
C LEU A 94 12.06 -9.93 5.83
N VAL A 95 12.08 -10.28 4.55
CA VAL A 95 10.94 -10.86 3.82
C VAL A 95 11.13 -12.37 3.65
N LEU A 96 10.16 -13.17 4.09
CA LEU A 96 10.16 -14.62 3.91
C LEU A 96 9.09 -15.02 2.87
N ASP A 97 9.51 -15.74 1.83
CA ASP A 97 8.61 -16.37 0.88
C ASP A 97 8.90 -17.88 0.80
N CYS A 98 8.00 -18.68 1.36
CA CYS A 98 8.13 -20.14 1.41
C CYS A 98 7.73 -20.85 0.10
N PHE A 99 7.24 -20.11 -0.90
CA PHE A 99 6.82 -20.62 -2.20
C PHE A 99 7.28 -19.65 -3.29
N CYS A 100 8.57 -19.29 -3.26
CA CYS A 100 9.08 -18.14 -3.98
C CYS A 100 9.09 -18.33 -5.51
N GLY A 101 8.92 -19.56 -6.01
CA GLY A 101 8.82 -19.87 -7.43
C GLY A 101 10.01 -19.32 -8.21
N SER A 102 9.72 -18.51 -9.23
CA SER A 102 10.74 -17.85 -10.05
C SER A 102 11.42 -16.65 -9.38
N GLY A 103 11.17 -16.42 -8.09
CA GLY A 103 11.91 -15.48 -7.25
C GLY A 103 11.47 -14.02 -7.35
N THR A 104 10.33 -13.70 -7.98
CA THR A 104 9.90 -12.29 -8.15
C THR A 104 9.75 -11.57 -6.80
N THR A 105 9.28 -12.23 -5.74
CA THR A 105 9.21 -11.64 -4.38
C THR A 105 10.58 -11.26 -3.86
N LEU A 106 11.59 -12.09 -4.12
CA LEU A 106 12.97 -11.88 -3.66
C LEU A 106 13.59 -10.70 -4.42
N VAL A 107 13.37 -10.62 -5.73
CA VAL A 107 13.78 -9.48 -6.55
C VAL A 107 13.12 -8.19 -6.06
N ALA A 108 11.81 -8.21 -5.76
CA ALA A 108 11.10 -7.05 -5.22
C ALA A 108 11.69 -6.59 -3.87
N ALA A 109 11.94 -7.53 -2.95
CA ALA A 109 12.57 -7.24 -1.66
C ALA A 109 13.98 -6.65 -1.85
N GLN A 110 14.79 -7.25 -2.73
CA GLN A 110 16.14 -6.80 -3.04
C GLN A 110 16.16 -5.37 -3.61
N GLU A 111 15.30 -5.04 -4.58
CA GLU A 111 15.24 -3.69 -5.18
C GLU A 111 14.72 -2.64 -4.20
N LEU A 112 13.95 -3.06 -3.20
CA LEU A 112 13.49 -2.21 -2.12
C LEU A 112 14.49 -2.17 -0.95
N ASN A 113 15.71 -2.72 -1.04
CA ASN A 113 16.67 -2.73 0.07
C ASN A 113 16.15 -3.48 1.32
N ARG A 114 15.43 -4.58 1.13
CA ARG A 114 15.04 -5.53 2.20
C ARG A 114 15.90 -6.78 2.12
N ASN A 115 16.12 -7.41 3.28
CA ASN A 115 16.67 -8.75 3.35
C ASN A 115 15.60 -9.77 2.95
N TRP A 116 15.98 -10.95 2.46
CA TRP A 116 14.99 -11.95 2.06
C TRP A 116 15.47 -13.39 2.26
N ILE A 117 14.51 -14.29 2.46
CA ILE A 117 14.67 -15.74 2.39
C ILE A 117 13.60 -16.27 1.44
N GLY A 118 14.04 -17.02 0.42
CA GLY A 118 13.16 -17.69 -0.53
C GLY A 118 13.32 -19.20 -0.45
N ILE A 119 12.20 -19.91 -0.38
CA ILE A 119 12.15 -21.38 -0.39
C ILE A 119 11.24 -21.82 -1.53
N ASP A 120 11.67 -22.82 -2.29
CA ASP A 120 10.81 -23.53 -3.23
C ASP A 120 11.29 -24.98 -3.37
N LYS A 121 10.43 -25.88 -3.82
CA LYS A 121 10.76 -27.29 -4.09
C LYS A 121 11.19 -27.50 -5.54
N SER A 122 10.77 -26.63 -6.45
CA SER A 122 10.97 -26.76 -7.89
C SER A 122 12.39 -26.32 -8.28
N GLU A 123 13.26 -27.27 -8.62
CA GLU A 123 14.60 -26.95 -9.14
C GLU A 123 14.57 -26.03 -10.37
N PRO A 124 13.65 -26.20 -11.36
CA PRO A 124 13.54 -25.25 -12.46
C PRO A 124 13.19 -23.83 -12.00
N ALA A 125 12.30 -23.68 -11.02
CA ALA A 125 11.90 -22.38 -10.50
C ALA A 125 13.08 -21.69 -9.80
N ILE A 126 13.81 -22.42 -8.95
CA ILE A 126 15.02 -21.96 -8.27
C ILE A 126 16.07 -21.50 -9.28
N LYS A 127 16.30 -22.25 -10.36
CA LYS A 127 17.25 -21.85 -11.42
C LYS A 127 16.87 -20.52 -12.06
N VAL A 128 15.58 -20.29 -12.31
CA VAL A 128 15.09 -19.00 -12.83
C VAL A 128 15.27 -17.89 -11.80
N ALA A 129 14.94 -18.14 -10.52
CA ALA A 129 15.13 -17.18 -9.44
C ALA A 129 16.60 -16.75 -9.30
N GLN A 130 17.53 -17.71 -9.28
CA GLN A 130 18.97 -17.46 -9.26
C GLN A 130 19.42 -16.64 -10.47
N LYS A 131 18.95 -16.99 -11.68
CA LYS A 131 19.27 -16.22 -12.90
C LYS A 131 18.83 -14.77 -12.76
N LYS A 132 17.61 -14.50 -12.28
CA LYS A 132 17.10 -13.15 -12.08
C LYS A 132 17.93 -12.35 -11.08
N LEU A 133 18.15 -12.91 -9.89
CA LEU A 133 18.94 -12.30 -8.83
C LEU A 133 20.37 -11.96 -9.31
N ASN A 134 21.02 -12.89 -10.02
CA ASN A 134 22.37 -12.69 -10.56
C ASN A 134 22.41 -11.70 -11.74
N SER A 135 21.30 -11.51 -12.45
CA SER A 135 21.20 -10.54 -13.55
C SER A 135 20.88 -9.12 -13.08
N MET A 136 20.61 -8.93 -11.78
CA MET A 136 20.32 -7.61 -11.24
C MET A 136 21.53 -6.68 -11.38
N PRO A 137 21.31 -5.39 -11.71
CA PRO A 137 22.39 -4.42 -11.82
C PRO A 137 23.10 -4.29 -10.47
N SER A 138 24.40 -4.51 -10.49
CA SER A 138 25.26 -4.34 -9.31
C SER A 138 25.94 -2.98 -9.37
N SER A 139 25.94 -2.27 -8.25
CA SER A 139 26.74 -1.06 -8.05
C SER A 139 27.73 -1.27 -6.91
N LEU A 140 28.66 -0.33 -6.71
CA LEU A 140 29.60 -0.36 -5.59
C LEU A 140 28.89 -0.46 -4.22
N PHE A 141 27.64 0.01 -4.13
CA PHE A 141 26.85 0.08 -2.90
C PHE A 141 25.62 -0.83 -2.91
N SER A 142 25.33 -1.53 -4.02
CA SER A 142 24.16 -2.39 -4.17
C SER A 142 24.57 -3.68 -4.87
N LYS A 143 25.10 -4.62 -4.09
CA LYS A 143 25.46 -5.95 -4.57
C LYS A 143 24.46 -6.96 -4.00
N VAL A 144 23.97 -7.84 -4.87
CA VAL A 144 23.11 -8.95 -4.45
C VAL A 144 24.04 -10.04 -3.91
N GLU A 145 23.99 -10.27 -2.60
CA GLU A 145 24.73 -11.33 -1.94
C GLU A 145 23.72 -12.26 -1.26
N TYR A 146 23.80 -13.55 -1.57
CA TYR A 146 22.93 -14.57 -0.98
C TYR A 146 23.67 -15.91 -0.92
N GLU A 147 23.28 -16.74 0.04
CA GLU A 147 23.72 -18.12 0.14
C GLU A 147 22.65 -19.05 -0.44
N PHE A 148 23.04 -19.98 -1.30
CA PHE A 148 22.15 -21.02 -1.78
C PHE A 148 22.35 -22.31 -0.97
N LEU A 149 21.34 -22.65 -0.19
CA LEU A 149 21.32 -23.87 0.60
C LEU A 149 20.56 -24.96 -0.16
N LYS A 150 21.22 -26.09 -0.42
CA LYS A 150 20.58 -27.28 -0.97
C LYS A 150 20.25 -28.25 0.18
N GLY A 151 18.96 -28.48 0.41
CA GLY A 151 18.45 -29.46 1.37
C GLY A 151 18.36 -30.87 0.80
#